data_AF-A0A7R9NXA7-F1
#
_entry.id   AF-A0A7R9NXA7-F1
#
_cell.length_a   1.000
_cell.length_b   1.000
_cell.length_c   1.000
_cell.angle_alpha   90.00
_cell.angle_beta   90.00
_cell.angle_gamma   90.00
#
_symmetry.space_group_name_H-M   'P 1'
#
loop_
_entity.id
_entity.type
_entity.pdbx_description
1 polymer ?
#
loop_
_entity_poly.entity_id
_entity_poly.type
_entity_poly.pdbx_seq_one_letter_code
_entity_poly.pdbx_strand_id
1 'polypeptide(L)'
;MDHNREHLSFYFTEISPLSSESELVERMLGLNDSDTRYSYGVVFEGSVGTKFNYKIRPEGRHWYTDTLYPSAVITGPSQNSDSYFTDFISLQHALDTSFIEYVSETSPLPFDYTMQRFPYPAYVEEFNMSDFNRIMLPIMTVLSFLMLCPSILKRVVEEKHTGVKQPPMQMLCVYLSFVFVRQELMKMMGLKTWMLWSSWMVNALVVNLITVTIIVILMTVPLNDSGMKVMSDADWGVLWLFLVLYCVASVTSLFAVSTFFSRPTIAMSFGIILWLVSYFVPFGALQSGKSVSLGLKMLSSLLPNMAVYWGFDIFSTFEARDRCYCLGLNLSWTKLGDSPSGSGNDLTMLHVILMLLVDIIIYSLVTWYVDAIMPGKYGLAQPWYFVFTCSFWRVGRVESLGVDAGDKRGEHLNFESPPDSVKVGIEIKGLRKVFYKFGGMTKKVAVDGVTMDVYQGQITALLGHNGAGKTTTMSVLTGEHETTFSSLHAPQ
;
A
#
# COMPACT_ATOMS: atom_id res chain seq x y z
N MET A 1 8.08 31.11 44.82
CA MET A 1 7.59 31.57 43.50
C MET A 1 8.51 32.66 42.94
N ASP A 2 9.83 32.46 42.95
CA ASP A 2 10.80 33.36 42.30
C ASP A 2 12.11 32.57 42.01
N HIS A 3 11.99 31.47 41.28
CA HIS A 3 13.15 30.65 40.87
C HIS A 3 13.42 30.68 39.35
N ASN A 4 12.65 31.46 38.58
CA ASN A 4 12.78 31.50 37.11
C ASN A 4 13.22 32.88 36.57
N ARG A 5 13.77 33.75 37.42
CA ARG A 5 14.42 34.99 36.94
C ARG A 5 15.91 34.71 36.82
N GLU A 6 16.34 34.40 35.60
CA GLU A 6 17.76 34.31 35.29
C GLU A 6 18.27 35.71 34.94
N HIS A 7 19.23 36.19 35.72
CA HIS A 7 19.98 37.39 35.37
C HIS A 7 21.08 36.98 34.39
N LEU A 8 21.05 37.52 33.16
CA LEU A 8 22.08 37.27 32.16
C LEU A 8 23.34 38.06 32.53
N SER A 9 24.32 37.40 33.15
CA SER A 9 25.64 37.98 33.42
C SER A 9 26.71 37.30 32.58
N PHE A 10 27.37 38.06 31.71
CA PHE A 10 28.47 37.58 30.88
C PHE A 10 29.78 38.25 31.30
N TYR A 11 30.82 37.46 31.55
CA TYR A 11 32.13 37.95 31.97
C TYR A 11 33.17 37.62 30.89
N PHE A 12 33.76 38.65 30.30
CA PHE A 12 34.90 38.48 29.39
C PHE A 12 36.18 38.34 30.22
N THR A 13 36.86 37.20 30.10
CA THR A 13 38.17 36.97 30.73
C THR A 13 39.31 37.54 29.89
N GLU A 14 39.25 37.42 28.56
CA GLU A 14 40.26 37.94 27.63
C GLU A 14 39.60 38.39 26.32
N ILE A 15 39.98 39.57 25.79
CA ILE A 15 39.52 40.09 24.50
C ILE A 15 40.75 40.35 23.63
N SER A 16 40.84 39.70 22.47
CA SER A 16 41.92 39.90 21.50
C SER A 16 41.36 40.47 20.19
N PRO A 17 41.76 41.68 19.77
CA PRO A 17 41.39 42.20 18.45
C PRO A 17 42.13 41.42 17.36
N LEU A 18 41.44 41.12 16.26
CA LEU A 18 42.00 40.44 15.09
C LEU A 18 41.74 41.28 13.84
N SER A 19 42.65 41.17 12.87
CA SER A 19 42.66 42.06 11.70
C SER A 19 41.79 41.59 10.55
N SER A 20 41.55 40.27 10.47
CA SER A 20 40.75 39.66 9.41
C SER A 20 39.87 38.52 9.93
N GLU A 21 38.77 38.28 9.23
CA GLU A 21 37.87 37.16 9.52
C GLU A 21 38.57 35.79 9.35
N SER A 22 39.46 35.66 8.37
CA SER A 22 40.22 34.43 8.12
C SER A 22 41.15 34.09 9.27
N GLU A 23 41.84 35.09 9.83
CA GLU A 23 42.70 34.95 11.01
C GLU A 23 41.91 34.53 12.25
N LEU A 24 40.69 35.06 12.39
CA LEU A 24 39.75 34.65 13.45
C LEU A 24 39.33 33.19 13.32
N VAL A 25 39.03 32.71 12.11
CA VAL A 25 38.68 31.31 11.89
C VAL A 25 39.87 30.39 12.15
N GLU A 26 41.06 30.73 11.66
CA GLU A 26 42.27 29.94 11.87
C GLU A 26 42.63 29.84 13.37
N ARG A 27 42.50 30.96 14.09
CA ARG A 27 42.73 31.00 15.54
C ARG A 27 41.71 30.16 16.29
N MET A 28 40.43 30.21 15.91
CA MET A 28 39.39 29.38 16.53
C MET A 28 39.58 27.88 16.22
N LEU A 29 40.10 27.52 15.04
CA LEU A 29 40.41 26.12 14.70
C LEU A 29 41.66 25.59 15.40
N GLY A 30 42.59 26.47 15.79
CA GLY A 30 43.83 26.12 16.49
C GLY A 30 43.70 26.01 18.02
N LEU A 31 42.54 26.37 18.58
CA LEU A 31 42.24 26.15 19.99
C LEU A 31 41.95 24.65 20.20
N ASN A 32 42.73 24.00 21.07
CA ASN A 32 42.55 22.58 21.38
C ASN A 32 41.38 22.38 22.35
N ASP A 33 40.59 21.33 22.09
CA ASP A 33 39.42 20.82 22.85
C ASP A 33 39.64 20.60 24.37
N SER A 34 40.87 20.78 24.85
CA SER A 34 41.29 20.66 26.26
C SER A 34 41.17 21.95 27.07
N ASP A 35 40.99 23.10 26.42
CA ASP A 35 40.84 24.39 27.11
C ASP A 35 39.35 24.62 27.37
N THR A 36 38.89 24.46 28.61
CA THR A 36 37.47 24.57 29.00
C THR A 36 36.92 26.01 28.95
N ARG A 37 37.53 26.88 28.14
CA ARG A 37 37.17 28.29 28.00
C ARG A 37 36.21 28.42 26.82
N TYR A 38 35.02 28.95 27.09
CA TYR A 38 34.05 29.25 26.04
C TYR A 38 34.56 30.41 25.19
N SER A 39 34.97 30.14 23.95
CA SER A 39 35.40 31.18 23.00
C SER A 39 34.33 31.46 21.96
N TYR A 40 34.13 32.74 21.65
CA TYR A 40 33.24 33.20 20.59
C TYR A 40 33.99 34.19 19.71
N GLY A 41 33.89 34.02 18.39
CA GLY A 41 34.38 34.97 17.42
C GLY A 41 33.29 35.96 17.03
N VAL A 42 33.55 37.26 17.17
CA VAL A 42 32.64 38.32 16.70
C VAL A 42 33.25 39.02 15.49
N VAL A 43 32.53 39.02 14.38
CA VAL A 43 32.96 39.66 13.13
C VAL A 43 32.06 40.86 12.88
N PHE A 44 32.64 42.06 12.89
CA PHE A 44 31.92 43.29 12.57
C PHE A 44 31.94 43.57 11.06
N GLU A 45 30.78 43.85 10.47
CA GLU A 45 30.65 44.11 9.04
C GLU A 45 30.50 45.61 8.75
N GLY A 46 31.48 46.17 8.05
CA GLY A 46 31.45 47.57 7.61
C GLY A 46 31.88 48.57 8.69
N SER A 47 31.72 49.87 8.39
CA SER A 47 32.04 50.94 9.32
C SER A 47 30.88 51.20 10.29
N VAL A 48 31.18 51.30 11.57
CA VAL A 48 30.22 51.59 12.64
C VAL A 48 29.62 52.99 12.44
N GLY A 49 28.38 53.02 11.94
CA GLY A 49 27.57 54.23 11.77
C GLY A 49 26.26 54.11 12.57
N THR A 50 25.13 54.49 11.97
CA THR A 50 23.79 54.26 12.58
C THR A 50 23.30 52.81 12.47
N LYS A 51 24.00 51.98 11.69
CA LYS A 51 23.68 50.57 11.47
C LYS A 51 24.85 49.70 11.94
N PHE A 52 24.54 48.71 12.77
CA PHE A 52 25.50 47.77 13.33
C PHE A 52 25.17 46.36 12.84
N ASN A 53 26.04 45.83 11.99
CA ASN A 53 25.95 44.46 11.49
C ASN A 53 27.12 43.67 12.07
N TYR A 54 26.83 42.54 12.72
CA TYR A 54 27.85 41.64 13.23
C TYR A 54 27.43 40.18 13.05
N LYS A 55 28.42 39.30 13.03
CA LYS A 55 28.25 37.85 13.04
C LYS A 55 28.91 37.28 14.28
N ILE A 56 28.19 36.42 14.99
CA ILE A 56 28.74 35.65 16.12
C ILE A 56 29.03 34.23 15.64
N ARG A 57 30.23 33.73 15.92
CA ARG A 57 30.69 32.37 15.60
C ARG A 57 31.09 31.64 16.87
N PRO A 58 30.46 30.50 17.19
CA PRO A 58 30.84 29.70 18.34
C PRO A 58 32.01 28.76 18.00
N GLU A 59 32.82 28.43 19.00
CA GLU A 59 33.82 27.36 18.94
C GLU A 59 33.17 26.01 19.34
N GLY A 60 33.27 24.98 18.48
CA GLY A 60 32.93 23.59 18.81
C GLY A 60 31.44 23.24 19.09
N ARG A 61 30.57 24.21 19.39
CA ARG A 61 29.12 24.01 19.61
C ARG A 61 28.31 24.37 18.37
N HIS A 62 27.48 23.42 17.90
CA HIS A 62 26.56 23.67 16.80
C HIS A 62 25.29 24.35 17.31
N TRP A 63 25.17 25.66 17.12
CA TRP A 63 23.83 26.24 16.96
C TRP A 63 23.26 25.67 15.65
N TYR A 64 22.26 24.80 15.74
CA TYR A 64 21.63 24.16 14.59
C TYR A 64 20.81 25.19 13.79
N THR A 65 21.49 26.03 13.02
CA THR A 65 20.86 27.10 12.22
C THR A 65 20.14 26.59 10.98
N ASP A 66 20.36 25.33 10.60
CA ASP A 66 19.74 24.70 9.43
C ASP A 66 18.26 24.35 9.66
N THR A 67 17.82 24.29 10.91
CA THR A 67 16.45 23.91 11.29
C THR A 67 15.87 24.94 12.25
N LEU A 68 14.90 25.72 11.77
CA LEU A 68 14.21 26.74 12.59
C LEU A 68 13.26 26.11 13.63
N TYR A 69 12.74 24.92 13.34
CA TYR A 69 11.83 24.17 14.20
C TYR A 69 12.35 22.73 14.36
N PRO A 70 12.14 22.10 15.53
CA PRO A 70 12.47 20.70 15.71
C PRO A 70 11.67 19.83 14.71
N SER A 71 12.34 18.83 14.14
CA SER A 71 11.75 17.91 13.16
C SER A 71 10.75 16.93 13.76
N ALA A 72 10.83 16.72 15.08
CA ALA A 72 9.87 15.94 15.86
C ALA A 72 9.11 16.86 16.81
N VAL A 73 7.81 16.62 16.97
CA VAL A 73 6.99 17.28 17.99
C VAL A 73 7.44 16.75 19.34
N ILE A 74 8.26 17.53 20.05
CA ILE A 74 8.66 17.24 21.42
C ILE A 74 7.45 17.55 22.31
N THR A 75 7.00 16.57 23.09
CA THR A 75 5.98 16.77 24.12
C THR A 75 6.62 17.48 25.31
N GLY A 76 6.13 18.68 25.65
CA GLY A 76 6.66 19.50 26.73
C GLY A 76 7.43 20.74 26.29
N PRO A 77 7.93 21.55 27.24
CA PRO A 77 8.73 22.72 26.97
C PRO A 77 10.06 22.29 26.32
N SER A 78 10.48 23.02 25.29
CA SER A 78 11.77 22.76 24.63
C SER A 78 12.93 22.95 25.61
N GLN A 79 13.57 21.86 26.01
CA GLN A 79 14.78 21.87 26.85
C GLN A 79 16.06 21.99 26.01
N ASN A 80 16.01 21.63 24.72
CA ASN A 80 17.18 21.60 23.83
C ASN A 80 17.70 22.99 23.42
N SER A 81 17.05 24.06 23.87
CA SER A 81 17.43 25.44 23.52
C SER A 81 18.25 26.13 24.59
N ASP A 82 18.47 25.49 25.74
CA ASP A 82 19.11 26.12 26.91
C ASP A 82 20.50 26.70 26.58
N SER A 83 21.30 26.02 25.74
CA SER A 83 22.61 26.53 25.29
C SER A 83 22.54 27.78 24.42
N TYR A 84 21.47 27.96 23.64
CA TYR A 84 21.26 29.19 22.86
C TYR A 84 20.87 30.35 23.80
N PHE A 85 20.05 30.07 24.81
CA PHE A 85 19.62 31.05 25.81
C PHE A 85 20.77 31.52 26.71
N THR A 86 21.63 30.62 27.16
CA THR A 86 22.75 30.97 28.05
C THR A 86 23.90 31.67 27.34
N ASP A 87 24.23 31.23 26.12
CA ASP A 87 25.49 31.60 25.48
C ASP A 87 25.31 32.69 24.41
N PHE A 88 24.40 32.46 23.45
CA PHE A 88 24.24 33.36 22.30
C PHE A 88 23.53 34.64 22.71
N ILE A 89 22.38 34.52 23.41
CA ILE A 89 21.54 35.67 23.76
C ILE A 89 22.28 36.61 24.72
N SER A 90 23.07 36.09 25.65
CA SER A 90 23.85 36.90 26.59
C SER A 90 24.94 37.71 25.88
N LEU A 91 25.67 37.11 24.94
CA LEU A 91 26.66 37.81 24.12
C LEU A 91 26.01 38.82 23.18
N GLN A 92 24.87 38.46 22.56
CA GLN A 92 24.09 39.35 21.71
C GLN A 92 23.63 40.59 22.50
N HIS A 93 23.08 40.37 23.70
CA HIS A 93 22.64 41.44 24.57
C HIS A 93 23.79 42.37 24.98
N ALA A 94 24.97 41.84 25.30
CA ALA A 94 26.15 42.64 25.65
C ALA A 94 26.64 43.51 24.47
N LEU A 95 26.70 42.94 23.26
CA LEU A 95 27.08 43.66 22.04
C LEU A 95 26.08 44.76 21.70
N ASP A 96 24.78 44.46 21.72
CA ASP A 96 23.73 45.42 21.39
C ASP A 96 23.67 46.54 22.44
N THR A 97 23.77 46.21 23.73
CA THR A 97 23.81 47.19 24.82
C THR A 97 25.00 48.13 24.66
N SER A 98 26.21 47.59 24.42
CA SER A 98 27.41 48.42 24.25
C SER A 98 27.34 49.31 23.00
N PHE A 99 26.73 48.84 21.92
CA PHE A 99 26.50 49.66 20.73
C PHE A 99 25.48 50.78 21.00
N ILE A 100 24.38 50.48 21.70
CA ILE A 100 23.38 51.49 22.08
C ILE A 100 23.99 52.54 22.99
N GLU A 101 24.78 52.16 24.00
CA GLU A 101 25.51 53.09 24.87
C GLU A 101 26.49 53.97 24.07
N TYR A 102 27.21 53.37 23.11
CA TYR A 102 28.13 54.09 22.24
C TYR A 102 27.43 55.14 21.36
N VAL A 103 26.27 54.81 20.77
CA VAL A 103 25.53 55.72 19.90
C VAL A 103 24.72 56.77 20.67
N SER A 104 24.19 56.40 21.85
CA SER A 104 23.36 57.29 22.68
C SER A 104 24.16 58.16 23.65
N GLU A 105 25.47 57.93 23.77
CA GLU A 105 26.38 58.59 24.72
C GLU A 105 25.90 58.54 26.18
N THR A 106 25.03 57.59 26.51
CA THR A 106 24.38 57.46 27.83
C THR A 106 24.77 56.13 28.45
N SER A 107 25.52 56.16 29.56
CA SER A 107 25.91 54.97 30.32
C SER A 107 25.72 55.17 31.84
N PRO A 108 25.07 54.23 32.56
CA PRO A 108 24.39 53.04 32.07
C PRO A 108 23.01 53.37 31.47
N LEU A 109 22.50 52.49 30.61
CA LEU A 109 21.12 52.59 30.11
C LEU A 109 20.11 52.49 31.27
N PRO A 110 19.01 53.28 31.26
CA PRO A 110 18.03 53.32 32.35
C PRO A 110 17.04 52.14 32.36
N PHE A 111 17.26 51.12 31.53
CA PHE A 111 16.34 50.00 31.34
C PHE A 111 16.97 48.69 31.85
N ASP A 112 16.21 47.94 32.63
CA ASP A 112 16.56 46.58 33.04
C ASP A 112 15.82 45.58 32.14
N TYR A 113 16.57 44.71 31.46
CA TYR A 113 16.02 43.74 30.52
C TYR A 113 15.97 42.36 31.18
N THR A 114 14.77 41.82 31.33
CA THR A 114 14.57 40.45 31.82
C THR A 114 13.92 39.60 30.75
N MET A 115 14.47 38.42 30.52
CA MET A 115 13.87 37.44 29.61
C MET A 115 13.08 36.40 30.42
N GLN A 116 11.89 36.06 29.96
CA GLN A 116 11.08 35.00 30.56
C GLN A 116 10.47 34.12 29.47
N ARG A 117 10.60 32.80 29.63
CA ARG A 117 9.90 31.84 28.75
C ARG A 117 8.40 31.95 28.96
N PHE A 118 7.64 31.83 27.86
CA PHE A 118 6.19 31.71 27.98
C PHE A 118 5.83 30.49 28.84
N PRO A 119 4.83 30.59 29.73
CA PRO A 119 4.39 29.46 30.52
C PRO A 119 3.86 28.37 29.58
N TYR A 120 4.36 27.15 29.77
CA TYR A 120 3.86 25.98 29.05
C TYR A 120 2.67 25.37 29.81
N PRO A 121 1.59 24.96 29.13
CA PRO A 121 0.45 24.31 29.79
C PRO A 121 0.88 22.99 30.46
N ALA A 122 0.04 22.47 31.36
CA ALA A 122 0.30 21.17 31.98
C ALA A 122 0.45 20.08 30.90
N TYR A 123 1.49 19.27 31.03
CA TYR A 123 1.83 18.20 30.08
C TYR A 123 2.32 16.97 30.83
N VAL A 124 2.29 15.81 30.18
CA VAL A 124 2.80 14.54 30.72
C VAL A 124 3.99 14.09 29.88
N GLU A 125 5.13 13.80 30.53
CA GLU A 125 6.34 13.29 29.86
C GLU A 125 6.24 11.79 29.65
N GLU A 126 5.75 11.36 28.47
CA GLU A 126 5.71 9.94 28.07
C GLU A 126 6.55 9.66 26.81
N PHE A 127 7.76 10.23 26.77
CA PHE A 127 8.63 10.29 25.59
C PHE A 127 8.93 8.94 24.90
N ASN A 128 8.70 7.80 25.56
CA ASN A 128 9.00 6.47 25.00
C ASN A 128 7.78 5.67 24.53
N MET A 129 6.60 5.86 25.09
CA MET A 129 5.46 4.97 24.80
C MET A 129 4.80 5.31 23.45
N SER A 130 4.67 6.60 23.13
CA SER A 130 4.09 7.04 21.86
C SER A 130 4.97 6.67 20.67
N ASP A 131 6.28 6.90 20.75
CA ASP A 131 7.23 6.59 19.68
C ASP A 131 7.40 5.09 19.48
N PHE A 132 7.37 4.31 20.57
CA PHE A 132 7.35 2.85 20.49
C PHE A 132 6.08 2.36 19.77
N ASN A 133 4.90 2.85 20.14
CA ASN A 133 3.64 2.47 19.51
C ASN A 133 3.60 2.86 18.02
N ARG A 134 4.10 4.05 17.69
CA ARG A 134 4.17 4.56 16.32
C ARG A 134 4.94 3.63 15.37
N ILE A 135 6.08 3.10 15.80
CA ILE A 135 6.95 2.26 14.96
C ILE A 135 6.55 0.78 15.04
N MET A 136 6.21 0.28 16.24
CA MET A 136 6.05 -1.16 16.46
C MET A 136 4.67 -1.69 16.05
N LEU A 137 3.58 -0.94 16.26
CA LEU A 137 2.23 -1.41 15.93
C LEU A 137 2.04 -1.73 14.43
N PRO A 138 2.51 -0.89 13.47
CA PRO A 138 2.47 -1.26 12.06
C PRO A 138 3.27 -2.53 11.74
N ILE A 139 4.46 -2.68 12.32
CA ILE A 139 5.32 -3.84 12.07
C ILE A 139 4.63 -5.12 12.57
N MET A 140 4.09 -5.07 13.80
CA MET A 140 3.39 -6.21 14.39
C MET A 140 2.15 -6.61 13.59
N THR A 141 1.39 -5.62 13.11
CA THR A 141 0.21 -5.91 12.27
C THR A 141 0.62 -6.53 10.94
N VAL A 142 1.60 -5.97 10.23
CA VAL A 142 2.10 -6.53 8.96
C VAL A 142 2.67 -7.95 9.14
N LEU A 143 3.37 -8.23 10.25
CA LEU A 143 3.88 -9.56 10.57
C LEU A 143 2.77 -10.54 10.95
N SER A 144 1.71 -10.09 11.63
CA SER A 144 0.58 -10.95 12.01
C SER A 144 -0.14 -11.54 10.79
N PHE A 145 -0.27 -10.76 9.72
CA PHE A 145 -0.88 -11.19 8.45
C PHE A 145 0.07 -11.91 7.49
N LEU A 146 1.37 -12.01 7.81
CA LEU A 146 2.40 -12.62 6.95
C LEU A 146 2.11 -14.07 6.59
N MET A 147 1.53 -14.84 7.53
CA MET A 147 1.16 -16.23 7.27
C MET A 147 -0.25 -16.35 6.70
N LEU A 148 -1.15 -15.44 7.10
CA LEU A 148 -2.56 -15.54 6.78
C LEU A 148 -2.84 -15.13 5.33
N CYS A 149 -2.37 -13.97 4.89
CA CYS A 149 -2.69 -13.42 3.57
C CYS A 149 -1.97 -14.18 2.43
N PRO A 150 -0.64 -14.41 2.44
CA PRO A 150 0.04 -15.25 1.44
C PRO A 150 -0.43 -16.71 1.35
N SER A 151 -1.04 -17.26 2.40
CA SER A 151 -1.66 -18.59 2.32
C SER A 151 -2.89 -18.61 1.39
N ILE A 152 -3.66 -17.51 1.34
CA ILE A 152 -4.79 -17.34 0.43
C ILE A 152 -4.28 -17.32 -1.02
N LEU A 153 -3.20 -16.57 -1.28
CA LEU A 153 -2.52 -16.56 -2.58
C LEU A 153 -2.16 -17.97 -3.04
N LYS A 154 -1.54 -18.78 -2.17
CA LYS A 154 -1.20 -20.17 -2.51
C LYS A 154 -2.45 -20.97 -2.88
N ARG A 155 -3.51 -20.89 -2.08
CA ARG A 155 -4.76 -21.63 -2.32
C ARG A 155 -5.40 -21.28 -3.67
N VAL A 156 -5.42 -20.00 -4.03
CA VAL A 156 -5.95 -19.54 -5.33
C VAL A 156 -5.12 -20.10 -6.48
N VAL A 157 -3.78 -20.04 -6.38
CA VAL A 157 -2.90 -20.56 -7.44
C VAL A 157 -2.89 -22.10 -7.48
N GLU A 158 -3.09 -22.76 -6.35
CA GLU A 158 -3.22 -24.23 -6.25
C GLU A 158 -4.49 -24.73 -6.94
N GLU A 159 -5.60 -24.01 -6.79
CA GLU A 159 -6.81 -24.30 -7.57
C GLU A 159 -6.54 -24.12 -9.08
N LYS A 160 -5.91 -23.00 -9.47
CA LYS A 160 -5.56 -22.72 -10.88
C LYS A 160 -4.60 -23.76 -11.48
N HIS A 161 -3.64 -24.27 -10.70
CA HIS A 161 -2.64 -25.21 -11.17
C HIS A 161 -3.18 -26.64 -11.32
N THR A 162 -4.02 -27.07 -10.39
CA THR A 162 -4.46 -28.47 -10.31
C THR A 162 -5.45 -28.83 -11.39
N GLY A 163 -6.36 -27.93 -11.78
CA GLY A 163 -7.28 -28.05 -12.93
C GLY A 163 -8.22 -29.27 -12.99
N VAL A 164 -7.86 -30.42 -12.40
CA VAL A 164 -8.49 -31.74 -12.62
C VAL A 164 -8.31 -32.74 -11.45
N LYS A 165 -7.43 -32.58 -10.44
CA LYS A 165 -7.19 -33.68 -9.46
C LYS A 165 -7.49 -33.37 -7.99
N GLN A 166 -8.37 -34.22 -7.45
CA GLN A 166 -8.85 -34.42 -6.08
C GLN A 166 -7.94 -33.89 -4.94
N PRO A 167 -8.50 -33.22 -3.92
CA PRO A 167 -7.79 -33.08 -2.65
C PRO A 167 -7.79 -34.43 -1.91
N PRO A 168 -6.65 -34.92 -1.38
CA PRO A 168 -6.69 -35.87 -0.28
C PRO A 168 -7.31 -35.14 0.92
N MET A 169 -8.55 -35.47 1.22
CA MET A 169 -9.24 -35.12 2.45
C MET A 169 -8.41 -35.62 3.65
N GLN A 170 -7.84 -34.70 4.42
CA GLN A 170 -7.74 -34.86 5.86
C GLN A 170 -8.75 -33.93 6.53
N MET A 171 -9.92 -34.50 6.76
CA MET A 171 -10.66 -34.46 8.03
C MET A 171 -10.90 -33.08 8.69
N LEU A 172 -11.68 -32.22 8.02
CA LEU A 172 -12.59 -31.26 8.69
C LEU A 172 -13.74 -30.88 7.74
N CYS A 173 -14.45 -31.90 7.24
CA CYS A 173 -15.26 -31.82 6.02
C CYS A 173 -16.77 -31.99 6.23
N VAL A 174 -17.45 -31.11 6.99
CA VAL A 174 -18.94 -31.18 7.01
C VAL A 174 -19.65 -29.85 6.74
N TYR A 175 -19.09 -28.68 7.05
CA TYR A 175 -19.86 -27.42 6.89
C TYR A 175 -19.35 -26.43 5.83
N LEU A 176 -18.11 -26.55 5.36
CA LEU A 176 -17.53 -25.61 4.39
C LEU A 176 -17.50 -26.11 2.94
N SER A 177 -17.99 -27.33 2.67
CA SER A 177 -17.88 -27.97 1.34
C SER A 177 -18.96 -27.57 0.35
N PHE A 178 -19.98 -26.78 0.74
CA PHE A 178 -21.05 -26.39 -0.18
C PHE A 178 -20.70 -25.16 -1.04
N VAL A 179 -19.65 -24.40 -0.69
CA VAL A 179 -19.33 -23.11 -1.34
C VAL A 179 -18.13 -23.21 -2.30
N PHE A 180 -17.47 -24.36 -2.36
CA PHE A 180 -16.15 -24.48 -2.97
C PHE A 180 -16.16 -25.40 -4.20
N VAL A 181 -16.78 -24.93 -5.28
CA VAL A 181 -16.94 -25.70 -6.52
C VAL A 181 -16.21 -24.99 -7.66
N ARG A 182 -14.91 -25.25 -7.86
CA ARG A 182 -14.18 -25.37 -9.15
C ARG A 182 -14.27 -24.30 -10.26
N GLN A 183 -13.16 -23.61 -10.52
CA GLN A 183 -12.91 -22.76 -11.72
C GLN A 183 -13.32 -23.35 -13.09
N GLU A 184 -12.93 -24.58 -13.41
CA GLU A 184 -13.05 -25.13 -14.77
C GLU A 184 -14.36 -25.90 -14.99
N LEU A 185 -14.86 -26.62 -13.98
CA LEU A 185 -16.18 -27.27 -14.04
C LEU A 185 -17.32 -26.25 -13.94
N MET A 186 -17.16 -25.13 -13.23
CA MET A 186 -18.16 -24.06 -13.22
C MET A 186 -18.27 -23.33 -14.55
N LYS A 187 -17.16 -23.07 -15.25
CA LYS A 187 -17.20 -22.51 -16.60
C LYS A 187 -17.91 -23.46 -17.57
N MET A 188 -17.68 -24.77 -17.46
CA MET A 188 -18.44 -25.79 -18.21
C MET A 188 -19.92 -25.87 -17.81
N MET A 189 -20.28 -25.47 -16.58
CA MET A 189 -21.67 -25.36 -16.10
C MET A 189 -22.32 -23.98 -16.36
N GLY A 190 -21.62 -23.05 -17.04
CA GLY A 190 -22.15 -21.73 -17.40
C GLY A 190 -22.08 -20.65 -16.31
N LEU A 191 -21.31 -20.86 -15.24
CA LEU A 191 -21.15 -19.89 -14.15
C LEU A 191 -20.15 -18.78 -14.54
N LYS A 192 -20.49 -17.54 -14.15
CA LYS A 192 -19.72 -16.33 -14.50
C LYS A 192 -18.46 -16.21 -13.63
N THR A 193 -17.34 -15.80 -14.22
CA THR A 193 -16.02 -15.66 -13.56
C THR A 193 -16.03 -14.76 -12.31
N TRP A 194 -16.85 -13.70 -12.28
CA TRP A 194 -16.94 -12.79 -11.13
C TRP A 194 -17.45 -13.48 -9.86
N MET A 195 -18.29 -14.52 -10.00
CA MET A 195 -18.84 -15.27 -8.86
C MET A 195 -17.73 -16.00 -8.10
N LEU A 196 -16.75 -16.53 -8.83
CA LEU A 196 -15.59 -17.18 -8.23
C LEU A 196 -14.75 -16.18 -7.41
N TRP A 197 -14.40 -15.03 -8.00
CA TRP A 197 -13.62 -14.00 -7.30
C TRP A 197 -14.38 -13.48 -6.07
N SER A 198 -15.70 -13.37 -6.14
CA SER A 198 -16.53 -13.00 -4.98
C SER A 198 -16.54 -14.07 -3.89
N SER A 199 -16.55 -15.37 -4.22
CA SER A 199 -16.48 -16.46 -3.25
C SER A 199 -15.14 -16.46 -2.50
N TRP A 200 -14.05 -16.31 -3.23
CA TRP A 200 -12.71 -16.17 -2.63
C TRP A 200 -12.59 -14.94 -1.75
N MET A 201 -13.15 -13.81 -2.18
CA MET A 201 -13.19 -12.58 -1.40
C MET A 201 -13.97 -12.79 -0.10
N VAL A 202 -15.18 -13.36 -0.16
CA VAL A 202 -16.01 -13.61 1.03
C VAL A 202 -15.31 -14.55 2.01
N ASN A 203 -14.70 -15.63 1.54
CA ASN A 203 -13.96 -16.55 2.39
C ASN A 203 -12.77 -15.87 3.09
N ALA A 204 -12.01 -15.07 2.35
CA ALA A 204 -10.90 -14.28 2.90
C ALA A 204 -11.38 -13.24 3.92
N LEU A 205 -12.48 -12.54 3.62
CA LEU A 205 -13.06 -11.53 4.50
C LEU A 205 -13.56 -12.11 5.82
N VAL A 206 -14.21 -13.27 5.82
CA VAL A 206 -14.70 -13.88 7.07
C VAL A 206 -13.54 -14.16 8.03
N VAL A 207 -12.45 -14.75 7.54
CA VAL A 207 -11.26 -15.04 8.36
C VAL A 207 -10.60 -13.74 8.83
N ASN A 208 -10.46 -12.75 7.93
CA ASN A 208 -9.85 -11.47 8.26
C ASN A 208 -10.68 -10.63 9.24
N LEU A 209 -12.02 -10.68 9.19
CA LEU A 209 -12.88 -9.97 10.13
C LEU A 209 -12.72 -10.51 11.55
N ILE A 210 -12.58 -11.84 11.69
CA ILE A 210 -12.32 -12.46 12.99
C ILE A 210 -10.95 -12.03 13.53
N THR A 211 -9.91 -12.00 12.70
CA THR A 211 -8.59 -11.57 13.18
C THR A 211 -8.54 -10.07 13.50
N VAL A 212 -9.15 -9.21 12.68
CA VAL A 212 -9.23 -7.76 12.93
C VAL A 212 -10.01 -7.47 14.20
N THR A 213 -11.15 -8.12 14.43
CA THR A 213 -11.92 -7.91 15.68
C THR A 213 -11.10 -8.30 16.91
N ILE A 214 -10.36 -9.42 16.87
CA ILE A 214 -9.45 -9.81 17.95
C ILE A 214 -8.35 -8.77 18.16
N ILE A 215 -7.71 -8.29 17.08
CA ILE A 215 -6.65 -7.26 17.15
C ILE A 215 -7.19 -5.97 17.79
N VAL A 216 -8.38 -5.49 17.37
CA VAL A 216 -8.99 -4.28 17.93
C VAL A 216 -9.34 -4.46 19.40
N ILE A 217 -9.88 -5.62 19.80
CA ILE A 217 -10.17 -5.91 21.21
C ILE A 217 -8.87 -5.89 22.03
N LEU A 218 -7.81 -6.54 21.56
CA LEU A 218 -6.51 -6.55 22.25
C LEU A 218 -5.89 -5.15 22.37
N MET A 219 -6.12 -4.27 21.40
CA MET A 219 -5.59 -2.90 21.43
C MET A 219 -6.39 -1.95 22.33
N THR A 220 -7.71 -2.17 22.45
CA THR A 220 -8.64 -1.25 23.13
C THR A 220 -9.00 -1.66 24.56
N VAL A 221 -8.92 -2.96 24.88
CA VAL A 221 -9.23 -3.47 26.21
C VAL A 221 -7.96 -3.47 27.07
N PRO A 222 -7.99 -2.92 28.30
CA PRO A 222 -6.86 -2.98 29.20
C PRO A 222 -6.61 -4.43 29.63
N LEU A 223 -5.41 -4.94 29.35
CA LEU A 223 -5.01 -6.32 29.67
C LEU A 223 -4.43 -6.48 31.08
N ASN A 224 -3.97 -5.39 31.69
CA ASN A 224 -3.32 -5.37 33.00
C ASN A 224 -4.12 -4.55 34.02
N ASP A 225 -3.98 -4.89 35.30
CA ASP A 225 -4.57 -4.16 36.45
C ASP A 225 -4.14 -2.68 36.53
N SER A 226 -3.09 -2.29 35.80
CA SER A 226 -2.66 -0.91 35.64
C SER A 226 -3.60 -0.07 34.75
N GLY A 227 -4.59 -0.68 34.09
CA GLY A 227 -5.55 0.03 33.24
C GLY A 227 -4.96 0.60 31.95
N MET A 228 -3.67 0.33 31.65
CA MET A 228 -3.03 0.83 30.44
C MET A 228 -3.56 0.11 29.21
N LYS A 229 -4.21 0.88 28.34
CA LYS A 229 -4.61 0.46 27.00
C LYS A 229 -3.48 0.77 26.02
N VAL A 230 -3.32 -0.07 24.99
CA VAL A 230 -2.34 0.19 23.92
C VAL A 230 -2.76 1.44 23.14
N MET A 231 -4.06 1.56 22.86
CA MET A 231 -4.70 2.79 22.40
C MET A 231 -5.80 3.20 23.37
N SER A 232 -5.53 4.25 24.14
CA SER A 232 -6.39 4.67 25.26
C SER A 232 -7.62 5.43 24.78
N ASP A 233 -7.41 6.28 23.79
CA ASP A 233 -8.33 7.38 23.46
C ASP A 233 -8.87 7.31 22.02
N ALA A 234 -8.39 6.39 21.18
CA ALA A 234 -8.88 6.21 19.82
C ALA A 234 -10.27 5.55 19.78
N ASP A 235 -11.17 6.06 18.94
CA ASP A 235 -12.47 5.44 18.72
C ASP A 235 -12.32 4.06 18.08
N TRP A 236 -12.74 3.02 18.80
CA TRP A 236 -12.64 1.62 18.38
C TRP A 236 -13.28 1.36 17.00
N GLY A 237 -14.36 2.06 16.68
CA GLY A 237 -15.07 1.91 15.40
C GLY A 237 -14.26 2.42 14.20
N VAL A 238 -13.49 3.49 14.37
CA VAL A 238 -12.62 4.05 13.32
C VAL A 238 -11.44 3.12 13.08
N LEU A 239 -10.81 2.63 14.16
CA LEU A 239 -9.71 1.65 14.08
C LEU A 239 -10.18 0.35 13.41
N TRP A 240 -11.35 -0.15 13.78
CA TRP A 240 -11.92 -1.35 13.19
C TRP A 240 -12.20 -1.18 11.70
N LEU A 241 -12.87 -0.10 11.29
CA LEU A 241 -13.15 0.17 9.87
C LEU A 241 -11.86 0.27 9.05
N PHE A 242 -10.87 0.99 9.57
CA PHE A 242 -9.56 1.14 8.94
C PHE A 242 -8.86 -0.21 8.70
N LEU A 243 -8.80 -1.07 9.71
CA LEU A 243 -8.17 -2.39 9.59
C LEU A 243 -8.97 -3.34 8.67
N VAL A 244 -10.30 -3.25 8.64
CA VAL A 244 -11.12 -4.02 7.70
C VAL A 244 -10.83 -3.59 6.25
N LEU A 245 -10.76 -2.28 5.97
CA LEU A 245 -10.41 -1.77 4.65
C LEU A 245 -9.01 -2.21 4.23
N TYR A 246 -8.05 -2.19 5.15
CA TYR A 246 -6.71 -2.75 4.91
C TYR A 246 -6.75 -4.24 4.53
N CYS A 247 -7.53 -5.06 5.24
CA CYS A 247 -7.68 -6.47 4.91
C CYS A 247 -8.31 -6.69 3.52
N VAL A 248 -9.30 -5.88 3.15
CA VAL A 248 -9.91 -5.96 1.80
C VAL A 248 -8.88 -5.59 0.74
N ALA A 249 -8.16 -4.47 0.92
CA ALA A 249 -7.15 -3.99 -0.02
C ALA A 249 -5.98 -5.00 -0.16
N SER A 250 -5.48 -5.54 0.94
CA SER A 250 -4.40 -6.55 0.93
C SER A 250 -4.82 -7.87 0.28
N VAL A 251 -6.08 -8.30 0.44
CA VAL A 251 -6.60 -9.49 -0.27
C VAL A 251 -6.71 -9.21 -1.78
N THR A 252 -7.24 -8.06 -2.18
CA THR A 252 -7.32 -7.70 -3.60
C THR A 252 -5.95 -7.61 -4.27
N SER A 253 -4.93 -7.09 -3.57
CA SER A 253 -3.57 -7.02 -4.11
C SER A 253 -2.96 -8.41 -4.29
N LEU A 254 -3.25 -9.34 -3.37
CA LEU A 254 -2.83 -10.74 -3.52
C LEU A 254 -3.57 -11.47 -4.64
N PHE A 255 -4.85 -11.15 -4.89
CA PHE A 255 -5.55 -11.67 -6.07
C PHE A 255 -4.91 -11.18 -7.36
N ALA A 256 -4.54 -9.90 -7.45
CA ALA A 256 -3.81 -9.36 -8.60
C ALA A 256 -2.46 -10.08 -8.80
N VAL A 257 -1.74 -10.39 -7.73
CA VAL A 257 -0.49 -11.16 -7.81
C VAL A 257 -0.76 -12.60 -8.26
N SER A 258 -1.84 -13.22 -7.78
CA SER A 258 -2.19 -14.62 -8.09
C SER A 258 -2.40 -14.89 -9.58
N THR A 259 -2.92 -13.91 -10.33
CA THR A 259 -3.24 -14.09 -11.75
C THR A 259 -1.99 -14.31 -12.61
N PHE A 260 -0.83 -13.80 -12.19
CA PHE A 260 0.45 -13.94 -12.90
C PHE A 260 1.13 -15.30 -12.71
N PHE A 261 0.81 -16.03 -11.64
CA PHE A 261 1.49 -17.28 -11.32
C PHE A 261 0.69 -18.51 -11.75
N SER A 262 1.40 -19.47 -12.31
CA SER A 262 0.83 -20.79 -12.62
C SER A 262 1.22 -21.85 -11.60
N ARG A 263 2.31 -21.67 -10.83
CA ARG A 263 2.79 -22.66 -9.85
C ARG A 263 2.60 -22.17 -8.42
N PRO A 264 1.96 -22.95 -7.51
CA PRO A 264 1.56 -22.46 -6.19
C PRO A 264 2.73 -22.18 -5.25
N THR A 265 3.77 -23.02 -5.28
CA THR A 265 4.95 -22.88 -4.43
C THR A 265 5.75 -21.63 -4.77
N ILE A 266 5.91 -21.33 -6.06
CA ILE A 266 6.59 -20.12 -6.53
C ILE A 266 5.78 -18.87 -6.17
N ALA A 267 4.45 -18.94 -6.36
CA ALA A 267 3.56 -17.84 -6.02
C ALA A 267 3.61 -17.49 -4.52
N MET A 268 3.57 -18.50 -3.65
CA MET A 268 3.64 -18.30 -2.20
C MET A 268 4.95 -17.63 -1.78
N SER A 269 6.09 -18.17 -2.21
CA SER A 269 7.40 -17.61 -1.87
C SER A 269 7.55 -16.17 -2.37
N PHE A 270 7.10 -15.91 -3.61
CA PHE A 270 7.10 -14.55 -4.15
C PHE A 270 6.16 -13.62 -3.38
N GLY A 271 4.96 -14.09 -3.00
CA GLY A 271 3.99 -13.31 -2.24
C GLY A 271 4.51 -12.90 -0.86
N ILE A 272 5.22 -13.78 -0.16
CA ILE A 272 5.86 -13.46 1.13
C ILE A 272 6.95 -12.40 0.95
N ILE A 273 7.80 -12.54 -0.08
CA ILE A 273 8.85 -11.56 -0.38
C ILE A 273 8.21 -10.20 -0.72
N LEU A 274 7.21 -10.19 -1.61
CA LEU A 274 6.50 -8.98 -2.01
C LEU A 274 5.83 -8.32 -0.80
N TRP A 275 5.25 -9.09 0.11
CA TRP A 275 4.64 -8.61 1.35
C TRP A 275 5.65 -7.85 2.20
N LEU A 276 6.81 -8.44 2.50
CA LEU A 276 7.85 -7.79 3.29
C LEU A 276 8.45 -6.57 2.58
N VAL A 277 8.77 -6.71 1.29
CA VAL A 277 9.36 -5.63 0.48
C VAL A 277 8.42 -4.43 0.39
N SER A 278 7.11 -4.67 0.25
CA SER A 278 6.11 -3.60 0.15
C SER A 278 6.02 -2.72 1.41
N TYR A 279 6.48 -3.22 2.57
CA TYR A 279 6.55 -2.46 3.81
C TYR A 279 7.96 -1.87 4.03
N PHE A 280 8.99 -2.72 4.06
CA PHE A 280 10.31 -2.29 4.52
C PHE A 280 11.03 -1.34 3.57
N VAL A 281 10.84 -1.49 2.25
CA VAL A 281 11.54 -0.64 1.27
C VAL A 281 11.04 0.80 1.33
N PRO A 282 9.72 1.07 1.24
CA PRO A 282 9.24 2.45 1.37
C PRO A 282 9.48 3.03 2.76
N PHE A 283 9.37 2.22 3.82
CA PHE A 283 9.64 2.65 5.19
C PHE A 283 11.06 3.22 5.36
N GLY A 284 12.09 2.48 4.93
CA GLY A 284 13.48 2.97 4.99
C GLY A 284 13.73 4.20 4.12
N ALA A 285 13.09 4.30 2.95
CA ALA A 285 13.23 5.45 2.06
C ALA A 285 12.58 6.72 2.64
N LEU A 286 11.44 6.59 3.30
CA LEU A 286 10.65 7.72 3.80
C LEU A 286 11.09 8.21 5.19
N GLN A 287 11.78 7.38 5.97
CA GLN A 287 12.30 7.75 7.30
C GLN A 287 13.63 8.52 7.25
N SER A 288 14.21 8.73 6.07
CA SER A 288 15.55 9.35 5.85
C SER A 288 15.64 10.87 6.15
N GLY A 289 14.82 11.41 7.06
CA GLY A 289 14.98 12.77 7.62
C GLY A 289 14.66 13.96 6.72
N LYS A 290 14.20 13.74 5.47
CA LYS A 290 13.76 14.81 4.56
C LYS A 290 12.25 15.00 4.67
N SER A 291 11.78 16.25 4.67
CA SER A 291 10.37 16.59 4.60
C SER A 291 9.74 16.00 3.33
N VAL A 292 9.04 14.87 3.48
CA VAL A 292 8.39 14.16 2.38
C VAL A 292 7.15 14.93 1.92
N SER A 293 7.01 15.15 0.61
CA SER A 293 5.83 15.79 0.04
C SER A 293 4.56 14.95 0.27
N LEU A 294 3.42 15.60 0.45
CA LEU A 294 2.12 14.96 0.65
C LEU A 294 1.79 13.95 -0.48
N GLY A 295 2.10 14.30 -1.73
CA GLY A 295 1.90 13.41 -2.88
C GLY A 295 2.71 12.12 -2.79
N LEU A 296 3.95 12.17 -2.28
CA LEU A 296 4.77 10.97 -2.11
C LEU A 296 4.26 10.10 -0.95
N LYS A 297 3.74 10.72 0.12
CA LYS A 297 3.03 10.00 1.20
C LYS A 297 1.79 9.28 0.65
N MET A 298 0.97 9.96 -0.15
CA MET A 298 -0.19 9.37 -0.82
C MET A 298 0.20 8.22 -1.77
N LEU A 299 1.21 8.42 -2.62
CA LEU A 299 1.68 7.38 -3.53
C LEU A 299 2.19 6.14 -2.78
N SER A 300 2.87 6.34 -1.65
CA SER A 300 3.31 5.23 -0.82
C SER A 300 2.14 4.50 -0.16
N SER A 301 1.05 5.21 0.17
CA SER A 301 -0.17 4.58 0.72
C SER A 301 -0.94 3.72 -0.27
N LEU A 302 -0.59 3.75 -1.56
CA LEU A 302 -1.13 2.87 -2.62
C LEU A 302 -0.62 1.42 -2.48
N LEU A 303 0.40 1.21 -1.64
CA LEU A 303 0.78 -0.11 -1.15
C LEU A 303 0.04 -0.37 0.16
N PRO A 304 -0.85 -1.39 0.24
CA PRO A 304 -1.69 -1.60 1.42
C PRO A 304 -0.90 -1.72 2.74
N ASN A 305 0.31 -2.30 2.71
CA ASN A 305 1.16 -2.42 3.90
C ASN A 305 1.74 -1.08 4.38
N MET A 306 2.00 -0.12 3.49
CA MET A 306 2.39 1.24 3.88
C MET A 306 1.20 2.10 4.30
N ALA A 307 0.00 1.84 3.76
CA ALA A 307 -1.22 2.48 4.26
C ALA A 307 -1.44 2.18 5.75
N VAL A 308 -1.13 0.95 6.19
CA VAL A 308 -1.18 0.57 7.61
C VAL A 308 -0.20 1.36 8.46
N TYR A 309 1.04 1.52 7.99
CA TYR A 309 2.03 2.38 8.63
C TYR A 309 1.50 3.80 8.83
N TRP A 310 1.05 4.45 7.76
CA TRP A 310 0.54 5.81 7.83
C TRP A 310 -0.70 5.94 8.72
N GLY A 311 -1.61 4.97 8.70
CA GLY A 311 -2.78 5.00 9.58
C GLY A 311 -2.38 4.94 11.06
N PHE A 312 -1.49 4.02 11.45
CA PHE A 312 -1.00 3.93 12.84
C PHE A 312 -0.12 5.12 13.24
N ASP A 313 0.68 5.69 12.33
CA ASP A 313 1.40 6.95 12.53
C ASP A 313 0.44 8.09 12.89
N ILE A 314 -0.69 8.18 12.19
CA ILE A 314 -1.71 9.17 12.48
C ILE A 314 -2.44 8.87 13.80
N PHE A 315 -2.85 7.62 14.05
CA PHE A 315 -3.49 7.27 15.32
C PHE A 315 -2.60 7.60 16.52
N SER A 316 -1.31 7.23 16.45
CA SER A 316 -0.35 7.47 17.52
C SER A 316 -0.06 8.97 17.73
N THR A 317 -0.03 9.78 16.67
CA THR A 317 0.16 11.23 16.80
C THR A 317 -1.05 11.94 17.38
N PHE A 318 -2.28 11.53 17.01
CA PHE A 318 -3.49 12.04 17.66
C PHE A 318 -3.56 11.64 19.13
N GLU A 319 -3.22 10.39 19.47
CA GLU A 319 -3.20 9.93 20.86
C GLU A 319 -2.11 10.61 21.68
N ALA A 320 -0.91 10.81 21.12
CA ALA A 320 0.15 11.58 21.76
C ALA A 320 -0.27 13.03 22.02
N ARG A 321 -1.00 13.64 21.07
CA ARG A 321 -1.53 15.00 21.23
C ARG A 321 -2.62 15.06 22.29
N ASP A 322 -3.54 14.11 22.32
CA ASP A 322 -4.61 14.11 23.32
C ASP A 322 -4.05 13.89 24.73
N ARG A 323 -3.13 12.94 24.92
CA ARG A 323 -2.48 12.72 26.21
C ARG A 323 -1.61 13.88 26.67
N CYS A 324 -0.94 14.56 25.75
CA CYS A 324 -0.07 15.69 26.09
C CYS A 324 -0.87 16.93 26.51
N TYR A 325 -1.97 17.25 25.81
CA TYR A 325 -2.71 18.49 26.02
C TYR A 325 -4.06 18.31 26.72
N CYS A 326 -4.52 17.07 26.94
CA CYS A 326 -5.80 16.72 27.56
C CYS A 326 -7.01 17.44 26.93
N LEU A 327 -7.03 17.57 25.59
CA LEU A 327 -8.00 18.41 24.87
C LEU A 327 -9.23 17.66 24.35
N GLY A 328 -9.32 16.34 24.51
CA GLY A 328 -10.35 15.51 23.88
C GLY A 328 -10.24 15.51 22.35
N LEU A 329 -9.01 15.58 21.82
CA LEU A 329 -8.66 15.62 20.39
C LEU A 329 -8.55 14.22 19.77
N ASN A 330 -9.30 13.28 20.29
CA ASN A 330 -9.32 11.90 19.80
C ASN A 330 -9.71 11.83 18.34
N LEU A 331 -9.14 10.83 17.66
CA LEU A 331 -9.52 10.53 16.29
C LEU A 331 -10.93 9.93 16.28
N SER A 332 -11.91 10.81 16.06
CA SER A 332 -13.32 10.47 15.91
C SER A 332 -13.78 10.64 14.46
N TRP A 333 -14.94 10.09 14.14
CA TRP A 333 -15.58 10.17 12.81
C TRP A 333 -15.65 11.59 12.24
N THR A 334 -15.83 12.59 13.09
CA THR A 334 -15.92 14.00 12.68
C THR A 334 -14.57 14.64 12.38
N LYS A 335 -13.47 14.08 12.90
CA LYS A 335 -12.11 14.64 12.82
C LYS A 335 -11.20 13.86 11.86
N LEU A 336 -11.76 13.01 11.00
CA LEU A 336 -11.00 12.22 10.02
C LEU A 336 -10.23 13.09 9.01
N GLY A 337 -10.74 14.29 8.74
CA GLY A 337 -10.13 15.27 7.82
C GLY A 337 -9.10 16.18 8.47
N ASP A 338 -8.93 16.12 9.80
CA ASP A 338 -8.05 17.04 10.52
C ASP A 338 -6.58 16.63 10.36
N SER A 339 -5.71 17.64 10.37
CA SER A 339 -4.27 17.43 10.29
C SER A 339 -3.71 16.88 11.61
N PRO A 340 -2.97 15.75 11.59
CA PRO A 340 -2.38 15.16 12.79
C PRO A 340 -1.42 16.12 13.51
N SER A 341 -0.51 16.78 12.78
CA SER A 341 0.45 17.73 13.37
C SER A 341 -0.10 19.15 13.46
N GLY A 342 -1.33 19.40 13.00
CA GLY A 342 -1.91 20.73 12.88
C GLY A 342 -1.37 21.57 11.72
N SER A 343 -0.50 21.00 10.88
CA SER A 343 0.03 21.67 9.69
C SER A 343 -0.84 21.38 8.45
N GLY A 344 -1.05 22.35 7.56
CA GLY A 344 -1.95 22.20 6.42
C GLY A 344 -1.53 21.16 5.36
N ASN A 345 -0.29 20.65 5.42
CA ASN A 345 0.29 19.76 4.41
C ASN A 345 0.47 18.31 4.90
N ASP A 346 -0.16 17.92 6.01
CA ASP A 346 -0.05 16.56 6.52
C ASP A 346 -1.02 15.58 5.87
N LEU A 347 -0.63 14.31 5.89
CA LEU A 347 -1.48 13.21 5.47
C LEU A 347 -2.54 12.99 6.56
N THR A 348 -3.81 13.13 6.22
CA THR A 348 -4.93 12.93 7.15
C THR A 348 -5.52 11.52 7.02
N MET A 349 -6.27 11.06 8.04
CA MET A 349 -6.88 9.72 8.02
C MET A 349 -7.86 9.53 6.87
N LEU A 350 -8.59 10.58 6.51
CA LEU A 350 -9.49 10.56 5.36
C LEU A 350 -8.72 10.22 4.08
N HIS A 351 -7.54 10.79 3.88
CA HIS A 351 -6.71 10.48 2.71
C HIS A 351 -6.29 9.01 2.71
N VAL A 352 -5.87 8.44 3.84
CA VAL A 352 -5.48 7.02 3.93
C VAL A 352 -6.67 6.10 3.60
N ILE A 353 -7.85 6.38 4.15
CA ILE A 353 -9.06 5.60 3.87
C ILE A 353 -9.45 5.68 2.39
N LEU A 354 -9.40 6.88 1.79
CA LEU A 354 -9.69 7.06 0.36
C LEU A 354 -8.67 6.33 -0.52
N MET A 355 -7.39 6.38 -0.17
CA MET A 355 -6.35 5.67 -0.92
C MET A 355 -6.52 4.14 -0.82
N LEU A 356 -6.90 3.60 0.34
CA LEU A 356 -7.24 2.17 0.47
C LEU A 356 -8.44 1.76 -0.38
N LEU A 357 -9.46 2.63 -0.52
CA LEU A 357 -10.59 2.37 -1.43
C LEU A 357 -10.15 2.40 -2.89
N VAL A 358 -9.26 3.33 -3.25
CA VAL A 358 -8.66 3.39 -4.59
C VAL A 358 -7.84 2.13 -4.88
N ASP A 359 -7.07 1.62 -3.92
CA ASP A 359 -6.33 0.36 -4.06
C ASP A 359 -7.25 -0.81 -4.37
N ILE A 360 -8.36 -0.95 -3.64
CA ILE A 360 -9.35 -2.00 -3.87
C ILE A 360 -9.83 -1.97 -5.33
N ILE A 361 -10.13 -0.78 -5.86
CA ILE A 361 -10.60 -0.60 -7.24
C ILE A 361 -9.47 -0.95 -8.22
N ILE A 362 -8.27 -0.40 -8.04
CA ILE A 362 -7.13 -0.62 -8.94
C ILE A 362 -6.77 -2.10 -8.99
N TYR A 363 -6.56 -2.76 -7.85
CA TYR A 363 -6.18 -4.17 -7.81
C TYR A 363 -7.30 -5.10 -8.32
N SER A 364 -8.58 -4.74 -8.11
CA SER A 364 -9.70 -5.48 -8.69
C SER A 364 -9.73 -5.37 -10.21
N LEU A 365 -9.48 -4.18 -10.77
CA LEU A 365 -9.38 -3.97 -12.21
C LEU A 365 -8.18 -4.71 -12.81
N VAL A 366 -7.03 -4.71 -12.14
CA VAL A 366 -5.85 -5.48 -12.54
C VAL A 366 -6.17 -6.98 -12.53
N THR A 367 -6.82 -7.48 -11.48
CA THR A 367 -7.22 -8.89 -11.39
C THR A 367 -8.13 -9.28 -12.55
N TRP A 368 -9.16 -8.47 -12.84
CA TRP A 368 -10.07 -8.70 -13.96
C TRP A 368 -9.35 -8.67 -15.31
N TYR A 369 -8.48 -7.68 -15.54
CA TYR A 369 -7.75 -7.50 -16.80
C TYR A 369 -6.74 -8.64 -17.05
N VAL A 370 -5.96 -9.01 -16.04
CA VAL A 370 -4.92 -10.04 -16.17
C VAL A 370 -5.54 -11.43 -16.29
N ASP A 371 -6.65 -11.70 -15.59
CA ASP A 371 -7.38 -12.97 -15.71
C ASP A 371 -7.95 -13.16 -17.13
N ALA A 372 -8.39 -12.09 -17.80
CA ALA A 372 -8.87 -12.14 -19.18
C ALA A 372 -7.74 -12.44 -20.19
N ILE A 373 -6.54 -11.92 -19.96
CA ILE A 373 -5.38 -12.12 -20.86
C ILE A 373 -4.69 -13.47 -20.59
N MET A 374 -4.62 -13.90 -19.33
CA MET A 374 -3.93 -15.13 -18.92
C MET A 374 -4.83 -16.07 -18.08
N PRO A 375 -5.89 -16.63 -18.70
CA PRO A 375 -6.89 -17.44 -17.99
C PRO A 375 -6.39 -18.83 -17.55
N GLY A 376 -5.12 -19.19 -17.79
CA GLY A 376 -4.52 -20.45 -17.34
C GLY A 376 -4.41 -21.51 -18.45
N LYS A 377 -4.26 -22.80 -18.07
CA LYS A 377 -3.96 -23.90 -19.01
C LYS A 377 -5.13 -24.26 -19.94
N TYR A 378 -6.37 -24.03 -19.51
CA TYR A 378 -7.59 -24.49 -20.18
C TYR A 378 -8.51 -23.34 -20.65
N GLY A 379 -8.14 -22.09 -20.35
CA GLY A 379 -8.91 -20.91 -20.70
C GLY A 379 -8.51 -20.31 -22.04
N LEU A 380 -9.48 -19.67 -22.71
CA LEU A 380 -9.28 -18.92 -23.94
C LEU A 380 -8.74 -17.53 -23.66
N ALA A 381 -7.44 -17.32 -23.90
CA ALA A 381 -6.77 -16.05 -23.70
C ALA A 381 -7.27 -14.98 -24.68
N GLN A 382 -7.76 -13.86 -24.16
CA GLN A 382 -8.10 -12.69 -24.97
C GLN A 382 -6.82 -11.91 -25.35
N PRO A 383 -6.77 -11.28 -26.54
CA PRO A 383 -5.65 -10.43 -26.92
C PRO A 383 -5.54 -9.21 -25.99
N TRP A 384 -4.32 -8.74 -25.70
CA TRP A 384 -4.06 -7.66 -24.74
C TRP A 384 -4.82 -6.34 -25.04
N TYR A 385 -5.13 -6.08 -26.31
CA TYR A 385 -5.87 -4.89 -26.76
C TYR A 385 -7.40 -5.09 -26.79
N PHE A 386 -7.94 -6.17 -26.20
CA PHE A 386 -9.37 -6.48 -26.28
C PHE A 386 -10.25 -5.33 -25.76
N VAL A 387 -9.80 -4.60 -24.72
CA VAL A 387 -10.52 -3.45 -24.13
C VAL A 387 -10.68 -2.30 -25.12
N PHE A 388 -9.72 -2.13 -26.05
CA PHE A 388 -9.76 -1.10 -27.09
C PHE A 388 -10.48 -1.56 -28.36
N THR A 389 -10.87 -2.83 -28.44
CA THR A 389 -11.54 -3.38 -29.61
C THR A 389 -13.05 -3.14 -29.50
N CYS A 390 -13.63 -2.37 -30.44
CA CYS A 390 -15.07 -2.10 -30.49
C CYS A 390 -15.94 -3.38 -30.57
N SER A 391 -15.37 -4.52 -31.01
CA SER A 391 -16.02 -5.83 -31.02
C SER A 391 -16.36 -6.34 -29.61
N PHE A 392 -15.54 -6.03 -28.60
CA PHE A 392 -15.79 -6.45 -27.22
C PHE A 392 -16.99 -5.73 -26.58
N TRP A 393 -17.12 -4.42 -26.86
CA TRP A 393 -18.21 -3.60 -26.33
C TRP A 393 -19.53 -3.77 -27.11
N ARG A 394 -19.48 -4.30 -28.34
CA ARG A 394 -20.68 -4.73 -29.08
C ARG A 394 -21.10 -6.11 -28.64
N VAL A 395 -21.88 -6.17 -27.57
CA VAL A 395 -22.70 -7.35 -27.26
C VAL A 395 -23.66 -7.58 -28.42
N GLY A 396 -23.46 -8.67 -29.16
CA GLY A 396 -24.42 -9.14 -30.15
C GLY A 396 -24.09 -8.76 -31.58
N ARG A 397 -23.14 -9.49 -32.18
CA ARG A 397 -23.29 -10.14 -33.48
C ARG A 397 -22.01 -10.93 -33.71
N VAL A 398 -22.07 -12.23 -33.43
CA VAL A 398 -21.49 -13.13 -34.41
C VAL A 398 -22.35 -12.88 -35.64
N GLU A 399 -21.85 -12.06 -36.58
CA GLU A 399 -22.37 -12.16 -37.92
C GLU A 399 -22.18 -13.63 -38.27
N SER A 400 -23.29 -14.35 -38.29
CA SER A 400 -23.43 -15.48 -39.19
C SER A 400 -23.13 -14.88 -40.56
N LEU A 401 -21.85 -14.81 -40.92
CA LEU A 401 -21.45 -14.91 -42.31
C LEU A 401 -22.16 -16.15 -42.75
N GLY A 402 -23.27 -15.94 -43.47
CA GLY A 402 -24.06 -16.97 -44.08
C GLY A 402 -23.06 -17.76 -44.88
N VAL A 403 -22.58 -18.86 -44.30
CA VAL A 403 -22.08 -19.94 -45.09
C VAL A 403 -23.36 -20.47 -45.70
N ASP A 404 -23.73 -19.87 -46.83
CA ASP A 404 -24.37 -20.58 -47.92
C ASP A 404 -23.41 -21.72 -48.28
N ALA A 405 -23.34 -22.71 -47.38
CA ALA A 405 -22.99 -24.05 -47.75
C ALA A 405 -24.19 -24.48 -48.56
N GLY A 406 -24.16 -24.13 -49.85
CA GLY A 406 -25.04 -24.69 -50.84
C GLY A 406 -25.16 -26.16 -50.50
N ASP A 407 -26.40 -26.57 -50.30
CA ASP A 407 -26.86 -27.90 -49.91
C ASP A 407 -26.27 -28.96 -50.84
N LYS A 408 -25.01 -29.26 -50.61
CA LYS A 408 -24.33 -30.44 -51.09
C LYS A 408 -24.28 -31.36 -49.89
N ARG A 409 -25.45 -31.84 -49.48
CA ARG A 409 -25.62 -33.27 -49.19
C ARG A 409 -25.17 -34.06 -50.43
N GLY A 410 -23.87 -34.01 -50.73
CA GLY A 410 -23.24 -35.00 -51.58
C GLY A 410 -23.45 -36.32 -50.87
N GLU A 411 -23.90 -37.32 -51.62
CA GLU A 411 -24.08 -38.70 -51.18
C GLU A 411 -22.85 -39.17 -50.40
N HIS A 412 -22.88 -39.00 -49.08
CA HIS A 412 -21.81 -39.49 -48.23
C HIS A 412 -22.08 -40.99 -48.02
N LEU A 413 -21.41 -41.79 -48.85
CA LEU A 413 -21.47 -43.26 -48.96
C LEU A 413 -21.31 -44.06 -47.64
N ASN A 414 -21.11 -43.41 -46.49
CA ASN A 414 -20.83 -44.06 -45.19
C ASN A 414 -21.70 -43.56 -44.03
N PHE A 415 -22.83 -42.87 -44.29
CA PHE A 415 -23.75 -42.45 -43.22
C PHE A 415 -24.97 -43.36 -43.21
N GLU A 416 -25.25 -43.95 -42.05
CA GLU A 416 -26.51 -44.63 -41.80
C GLU A 416 -27.63 -43.60 -41.66
N SER A 417 -28.81 -43.93 -42.17
CA SER A 417 -29.97 -43.06 -42.01
C SER A 417 -30.38 -43.04 -40.53
N PRO A 418 -30.72 -41.87 -39.96
CA PRO A 418 -31.13 -41.79 -38.56
C PRO A 418 -32.41 -42.59 -38.31
N PRO A 419 -32.56 -43.27 -37.17
CA PRO A 419 -33.83 -43.88 -36.79
C PRO A 419 -34.88 -42.79 -36.52
N ASP A 420 -36.10 -42.96 -37.04
CA ASP A 420 -37.20 -41.97 -36.97
C ASP A 420 -37.62 -41.56 -35.54
N SER A 421 -37.18 -42.30 -34.52
CA SER A 421 -37.58 -42.13 -33.12
C SER A 421 -36.60 -41.33 -32.26
N VAL A 422 -35.47 -40.86 -32.79
CA VAL A 422 -34.41 -40.25 -31.96
C VAL A 422 -34.26 -38.75 -32.22
N LYS A 423 -34.33 -37.95 -31.16
CA LYS A 423 -34.15 -36.50 -31.23
C LYS A 423 -32.66 -36.15 -31.29
N VAL A 424 -32.28 -35.21 -32.15
CA VAL A 424 -30.92 -34.65 -32.20
C VAL A 424 -30.70 -33.84 -30.91
N GLY A 425 -29.66 -34.19 -30.15
CA GLY A 425 -29.23 -33.48 -28.95
C GLY A 425 -28.17 -32.41 -29.24
N ILE A 426 -27.24 -32.69 -30.16
CA ILE A 426 -26.22 -31.72 -30.59
C ILE A 426 -26.07 -31.80 -32.11
N GLU A 427 -26.28 -30.68 -32.80
CA GLU A 427 -26.07 -30.55 -34.24
C GLU A 427 -24.77 -29.77 -34.50
N ILE A 428 -23.80 -30.42 -35.15
CA ILE A 428 -22.50 -29.83 -35.50
C ILE A 428 -22.49 -29.58 -37.01
N LYS A 429 -22.37 -28.33 -37.44
CA LYS A 429 -22.26 -27.96 -38.86
C LYS A 429 -20.93 -27.29 -39.18
N GLY A 430 -20.16 -27.92 -40.07
CA GLY A 430 -18.96 -27.34 -40.66
C GLY A 430 -17.86 -26.98 -39.66
N LEU A 431 -17.70 -27.76 -38.58
CA LEU A 431 -16.75 -27.48 -37.52
C LEU A 431 -15.32 -27.43 -38.06
N ARG A 432 -14.67 -26.27 -37.89
CA ARG A 432 -13.30 -26.05 -38.34
C ARG A 432 -12.44 -25.44 -37.24
N LYS A 433 -11.28 -26.06 -36.99
CA LYS A 433 -10.27 -25.57 -36.05
C LYS A 433 -8.90 -25.57 -36.69
N VAL A 434 -8.30 -24.38 -36.73
CA VAL A 434 -6.94 -24.16 -37.23
C VAL A 434 -6.07 -23.68 -36.07
N PHE A 435 -4.92 -24.33 -35.87
CA PHE A 435 -3.88 -23.85 -34.96
C PHE A 435 -2.77 -23.17 -35.74
N TYR A 436 -2.36 -22.00 -35.27
CA TYR A 436 -1.23 -21.26 -35.82
C TYR A 436 -0.02 -21.44 -34.89
N LYS A 437 1.12 -21.89 -35.42
CA LYS A 437 2.38 -22.01 -34.68
C LYS A 437 3.41 -20.98 -35.20
N PHE A 438 4.32 -20.54 -34.32
CA PHE A 438 5.38 -19.55 -34.60
C PHE A 438 4.86 -18.22 -35.19
N GLY A 439 4.12 -17.44 -34.40
CA GLY A 439 3.75 -16.06 -34.78
C GLY A 439 2.92 -15.92 -36.05
N GLY A 440 2.25 -16.98 -36.50
CA GLY A 440 1.41 -16.98 -37.71
C GLY A 440 2.03 -17.65 -38.94
N MET A 441 3.30 -18.07 -38.91
CA MET A 441 3.99 -18.63 -40.08
C MET A 441 3.57 -20.07 -40.45
N THR A 442 3.11 -20.87 -39.49
CA THR A 442 2.71 -22.27 -39.76
C THR A 442 1.26 -22.51 -39.38
N LYS A 443 0.46 -22.89 -40.39
CA LYS A 443 -0.97 -23.19 -40.26
C LYS A 443 -1.17 -24.70 -40.19
N LYS A 444 -1.67 -25.21 -39.05
CA LYS A 444 -2.07 -26.62 -38.91
C LYS A 444 -3.58 -26.71 -38.74
N VAL A 445 -4.26 -27.22 -39.77
CA VAL A 445 -5.68 -27.54 -39.69
C VAL A 445 -5.84 -28.81 -38.87
N ALA A 446 -6.54 -28.73 -37.74
CA ALA A 446 -6.75 -29.86 -36.84
C ALA A 446 -8.13 -30.50 -37.00
N VAL A 447 -9.11 -29.72 -37.44
CA VAL A 447 -10.48 -30.15 -37.78
C VAL A 447 -10.92 -29.32 -39.00
N ASP A 448 -11.44 -29.95 -40.04
CA ASP A 448 -11.84 -29.28 -41.29
C ASP A 448 -13.24 -29.71 -41.74
N GLY A 449 -14.24 -28.87 -41.46
CA GLY A 449 -15.60 -29.06 -41.98
C GLY A 449 -16.35 -30.27 -41.41
N VAL A 450 -16.10 -30.63 -40.15
CA VAL A 450 -16.81 -31.77 -39.53
C VAL A 450 -18.27 -31.42 -39.29
N THR A 451 -19.17 -32.18 -39.91
CA THR A 451 -20.62 -32.08 -39.75
C THR A 451 -21.13 -33.41 -39.22
N MET A 452 -21.78 -33.41 -38.06
CA MET A 452 -22.37 -34.61 -37.48
C MET A 452 -23.50 -34.28 -36.51
N ASP A 453 -24.41 -35.23 -36.36
CA ASP A 453 -25.54 -35.14 -35.44
C ASP A 453 -25.33 -36.14 -34.30
N VAL A 454 -25.45 -35.66 -33.07
CA VAL A 454 -25.39 -36.48 -31.85
C VAL A 454 -26.81 -36.59 -31.31
N TYR A 455 -27.31 -37.82 -31.16
CA TYR A 455 -28.69 -38.08 -30.77
C TYR A 455 -28.86 -38.29 -29.26
N GLN A 456 -30.00 -37.87 -28.72
CA GLN A 456 -30.33 -38.04 -27.30
C GLN A 456 -30.50 -39.53 -26.96
N GLY A 457 -29.96 -39.94 -25.80
CA GLY A 457 -30.07 -41.32 -25.31
C GLY A 457 -29.17 -42.34 -26.01
N GLN A 458 -28.27 -41.91 -26.90
CA GLN A 458 -27.29 -42.77 -27.56
C GLN A 458 -25.87 -42.51 -27.06
N ILE A 459 -25.04 -43.56 -27.08
CA ILE A 459 -23.60 -43.44 -26.81
C ILE A 459 -22.90 -43.20 -28.14
N THR A 460 -22.40 -41.98 -28.36
CA THR A 460 -21.61 -41.64 -29.54
C THR A 460 -20.13 -41.84 -29.26
N ALA A 461 -19.47 -42.71 -30.03
CA ALA A 461 -18.04 -42.96 -29.93
C ALA A 461 -17.29 -42.27 -31.09
N LEU A 462 -16.32 -41.41 -30.76
CA LEU A 462 -15.45 -40.77 -31.74
C LEU A 462 -14.15 -41.59 -31.91
N LEU A 463 -14.04 -42.34 -33.01
CA LEU A 463 -12.93 -43.24 -33.30
C LEU A 463 -12.12 -42.77 -34.53
N GLY A 464 -10.83 -43.12 -34.58
CA GLY A 464 -9.93 -42.72 -35.67
C GLY A 464 -8.46 -42.87 -35.30
N HIS A 465 -7.56 -42.69 -36.27
CA HIS A 465 -6.11 -42.78 -36.03
C HIS A 465 -5.58 -41.66 -35.12
N ASN A 466 -4.37 -41.83 -34.58
CA ASN A 466 -3.69 -40.77 -33.83
C ASN A 466 -3.46 -39.55 -34.74
N GLY A 467 -3.78 -38.36 -34.26
CA GLY A 467 -3.69 -37.12 -35.04
C GLY A 467 -4.91 -36.79 -35.92
N ALA A 468 -5.95 -37.62 -35.96
CA ALA A 468 -7.20 -37.37 -36.72
C ALA A 468 -8.06 -36.19 -36.21
N GLY A 469 -7.64 -35.50 -35.15
CA GLY A 469 -8.39 -34.36 -34.58
C GLY A 469 -9.40 -34.72 -33.49
N LYS A 470 -9.52 -35.99 -33.08
CA LYS A 470 -10.50 -36.45 -32.07
C LYS A 470 -10.58 -35.59 -30.80
N THR A 471 -9.45 -35.44 -30.11
CA THR A 471 -9.35 -34.63 -28.89
C THR A 471 -9.65 -33.17 -29.16
N THR A 472 -9.21 -32.64 -30.31
CA THR A 472 -9.50 -31.26 -30.72
C THR A 472 -10.99 -31.04 -30.94
N THR A 473 -11.68 -31.95 -31.63
CA THR A 473 -13.14 -31.89 -31.83
C THR A 473 -13.85 -31.88 -30.48
N MET A 474 -13.43 -32.74 -29.55
CA MET A 474 -13.99 -32.78 -28.20
C MET A 474 -13.73 -31.48 -27.43
N SER A 475 -12.50 -30.98 -27.39
CA SER A 475 -12.14 -29.72 -26.70
C SER A 475 -12.90 -28.50 -27.24
N VAL A 476 -13.20 -28.48 -28.54
CA VAL A 476 -14.02 -27.43 -29.14
C VAL A 476 -15.49 -27.57 -28.75
N LEU A 477 -16.03 -28.80 -28.71
CA LEU A 477 -17.39 -29.06 -28.25
C LEU A 477 -17.60 -28.73 -26.77
N THR A 478 -16.57 -28.94 -25.94
CA THR A 478 -16.61 -28.61 -24.50
C THR A 478 -16.26 -27.15 -24.19
N GLY A 479 -16.02 -26.31 -25.22
CA GLY A 479 -15.73 -24.88 -25.05
C GLY A 479 -14.32 -24.52 -24.57
N GLU A 480 -13.39 -25.47 -24.55
CA GLU A 480 -11.97 -25.24 -24.17
C GLU A 480 -11.20 -24.47 -25.27
N HIS A 481 -11.70 -24.53 -26.50
CA HIS A 481 -11.12 -23.85 -27.65
C HIS A 481 -12.17 -23.11 -28.49
N GLU A 482 -11.93 -21.84 -28.80
CA GLU A 482 -12.76 -21.06 -29.74
C GLU A 482 -12.76 -21.73 -31.12
N THR A 483 -13.94 -21.84 -31.71
CA THR A 483 -14.15 -22.31 -33.08
C THR A 483 -13.64 -21.28 -34.06
N THR A 484 -12.88 -21.69 -35.09
CA THR A 484 -12.49 -20.77 -36.17
C THR A 484 -13.68 -20.52 -37.10
N PHE A 485 -14.47 -21.56 -37.38
CA PHE A 485 -15.76 -21.49 -38.06
C PHE A 485 -16.63 -22.66 -37.58
N SER A 486 -17.87 -22.39 -37.16
CA SER A 486 -18.93 -23.39 -36.97
C SER A 486 -20.28 -22.73 -36.72
N SER A 487 -21.36 -23.47 -37.01
CA SER A 487 -22.64 -23.28 -36.33
C SER A 487 -22.90 -24.52 -35.45
N LEU A 488 -22.89 -24.31 -34.14
CA LEU A 488 -23.28 -25.31 -33.14
C LEU A 488 -24.72 -24.99 -32.73
N HIS A 489 -25.64 -25.93 -32.95
CA HIS A 489 -27.01 -25.82 -32.47
C HIS A 489 -27.24 -26.92 -31.43
N ALA A 490 -27.41 -26.51 -30.18
CA ALA A 490 -27.95 -27.35 -29.12
C ALA A 490 -29.38 -26.87 -28.87
N PRO A 491 -30.43 -27.67 -29.20
CA PRO A 491 -31.78 -27.34 -28.77
C PRO A 491 -31.83 -27.26 -27.24
N GLN A 492 -32.38 -26.16 -26.71
CA GLN A 492 -32.58 -25.94 -25.28
C GLN A 492 -33.49 -26.99 -24.64
#